data_AF-A0A7X3XJF5-F1
#
_entry.id   AF-A0A7X3XJF5-F1
#
_cell.length_a   1.000
_cell.length_b   1.000
_cell.length_c   1.000
_cell.angle_alpha   90.00
_cell.angle_beta   90.00
_cell.angle_gamma   90.00
#
_symmetry.space_group_name_H-M   'P 1'
#
loop_
_entity.id
_entity.type
_entity.pdbx_description
1 polymer ?
#
loop_
_entity_poly.entity_id
_entity_poly.type
_entity_poly.pdbx_seq_one_letter_code
_entity_poly.pdbx_strand_id
1 'polypeptide(L)'
;MKHIILRHILTTLLVICISTLLLNTAKSTSIFDGLISHWTFDTDHIKGKEVRDDWSKNHGIMRGNPTQTKGIIGEALSFDGIDDYIVIGEVTEGYDLTYTTWIQATNIPNNNPGVMILWDSNSEPGGDSYIGLAPSGRISVKRKPDGFGDLISQSTILPNQWTYIAFVADSQQEKNTYTSMDI
;
A
#
# COMPACT_ATOMS: atom_id res chain seq x y z
N MET A 1 -34.01 6.87 59.39
CA MET A 1 -34.54 6.96 58.02
C MET A 1 -33.61 7.74 57.07
N LYS A 2 -33.22 8.99 57.40
CA LYS A 2 -32.31 9.82 56.56
C LYS A 2 -30.95 9.18 56.22
N HIS A 3 -30.31 8.47 57.16
CA HIS A 3 -29.02 7.80 56.93
C HIS A 3 -29.08 6.63 55.94
N ILE A 4 -30.22 5.95 55.84
CA ILE A 4 -30.41 4.82 54.90
C ILE A 4 -30.59 5.35 53.48
N ILE A 5 -31.35 6.43 53.32
CA ILE A 5 -31.57 7.11 52.04
C ILE A 5 -30.25 7.67 51.48
N LEU A 6 -29.43 8.30 52.32
CA LEU A 6 -28.13 8.84 51.91
C LEU A 6 -27.14 7.76 51.45
N ARG A 7 -27.13 6.59 52.12
CA ARG A 7 -26.28 5.45 51.75
C ARG A 7 -26.68 4.89 50.37
N HIS A 8 -27.98 4.79 50.10
CA HIS A 8 -28.48 4.32 48.81
C HIS A 8 -28.14 5.28 47.67
N ILE A 9 -28.29 6.58 47.89
CA ILE A 9 -27.93 7.62 46.91
C ILE A 9 -26.42 7.57 46.57
N LEU A 10 -25.56 7.40 47.58
CA LEU A 10 -24.12 7.28 47.38
C LEU A 10 -23.75 6.03 46.57
N THR A 11 -24.38 4.88 46.87
CA THR A 11 -24.13 3.64 46.13
C THR A 11 -24.58 3.72 44.68
N THR A 12 -25.72 4.37 44.39
CA THR A 12 -26.18 4.54 43.01
C THR A 12 -25.28 5.48 42.22
N LEU A 13 -24.79 6.57 42.83
CA LEU A 13 -23.84 7.49 42.19
C LEU A 13 -22.50 6.80 41.88
N LEU A 14 -22.01 5.95 42.79
CA LEU A 14 -20.77 5.19 42.60
C LEU A 14 -20.88 4.19 41.44
N VAL A 15 -22.01 3.48 41.33
CA VAL A 15 -22.27 2.53 40.23
C VAL A 15 -22.37 3.25 38.87
N ILE A 16 -23.01 4.44 38.83
CA ILE A 16 -23.06 5.27 37.63
C ILE A 16 -21.66 5.75 37.24
N CYS A 17 -20.86 6.27 38.17
CA CYS A 17 -19.48 6.69 37.90
C CYS A 17 -18.59 5.54 37.38
N ILE A 18 -18.69 4.35 37.96
CA ILE A 18 -17.95 3.16 37.50
C ILE A 18 -18.42 2.72 36.10
N SER A 19 -19.74 2.78 35.81
CA SER A 19 -20.26 2.46 34.49
C SER A 19 -19.83 3.46 33.41
N THR A 20 -19.70 4.75 33.74
CA THR A 20 -19.18 5.77 32.83
C THR A 20 -17.66 5.68 32.64
N LEU A 21 -16.93 5.15 33.63
CA LEU A 21 -15.48 4.90 33.56
C LEU A 21 -15.14 3.67 32.71
N LEU A 22 -16.11 2.77 32.48
CA LEU A 22 -15.97 1.59 31.61
C LEU A 22 -16.28 1.86 30.13
N LEU A 23 -16.68 3.08 29.77
CA LEU A 23 -16.69 3.54 28.38
C LEU A 23 -15.24 3.83 27.97
N ASN A 24 -14.48 2.77 27.70
CA ASN A 24 -13.21 2.90 26.99
C ASN A 24 -13.52 3.56 25.63
N THR A 25 -13.09 4.80 25.44
CA THR A 25 -12.89 5.35 24.11
C THR A 25 -11.81 4.52 23.43
N ALA A 26 -12.21 3.46 22.73
CA ALA A 26 -11.36 2.89 21.71
C ALA A 26 -11.12 4.02 20.69
N LYS A 27 -9.88 4.50 20.62
CA LYS A 27 -9.46 5.29 19.46
C LYS A 27 -9.64 4.38 18.26
N SER A 28 -10.68 4.64 17.46
CA SER A 28 -10.74 4.07 16.12
C SER A 28 -9.67 4.77 15.31
N THR A 29 -8.53 4.14 15.14
CA THR A 29 -7.60 4.54 14.08
C THR A 29 -8.34 4.33 12.77
N SER A 30 -8.47 5.38 11.97
CA SER A 30 -9.00 5.24 10.62
C SER A 30 -8.08 4.27 9.87
N ILE A 31 -8.63 3.36 9.06
CA ILE A 31 -7.79 2.54 8.16
C ILE A 31 -7.02 3.40 7.14
N PHE A 32 -7.36 4.69 7.04
CA PHE A 32 -6.69 5.68 6.20
C PHE A 32 -5.70 6.55 6.97
N ASP A 33 -5.51 6.33 8.28
CA ASP A 33 -4.49 7.05 9.04
C ASP A 33 -3.10 6.65 8.50
N GLY A 34 -2.35 7.64 7.99
CA GLY A 34 -1.08 7.42 7.30
C GLY A 34 -1.18 7.04 5.82
N LEU A 35 -2.38 6.99 5.21
CA LEU A 35 -2.50 6.81 3.75
C LEU A 35 -1.96 8.05 3.04
N ILE A 36 -1.06 7.85 2.07
CA ILE A 36 -0.44 8.94 1.29
C ILE A 36 -1.13 9.09 -0.07
N SER A 37 -1.37 7.98 -0.78
CA SER A 37 -1.97 7.99 -2.12
C SER A 37 -2.78 6.71 -2.36
N HIS A 38 -3.79 6.80 -3.23
CA HIS A 38 -4.59 5.65 -3.66
C HIS A 38 -5.04 5.83 -5.12
N TRP A 39 -4.52 4.98 -6.02
CA TRP A 39 -4.92 4.95 -7.43
C TRP A 39 -5.72 3.67 -7.69
N THR A 40 -6.98 3.84 -8.06
CA THR A 40 -7.93 2.74 -8.35
C THR A 40 -7.81 2.23 -9.78
N PHE A 41 -7.43 3.12 -10.71
CA PHE A 41 -7.39 2.86 -12.16
C PHE A 41 -8.76 2.63 -12.82
N ASP A 42 -9.86 2.95 -12.15
CA ASP A 42 -11.19 2.92 -12.75
C ASP A 42 -11.33 3.99 -13.86
N THR A 43 -12.09 3.69 -14.92
CA THR A 43 -12.20 4.57 -16.10
C THR A 43 -12.74 5.96 -15.76
N ASP A 44 -13.64 6.07 -14.79
CA ASP A 44 -14.19 7.35 -14.33
C ASP A 44 -13.19 8.16 -13.47
N HIS A 45 -12.07 7.54 -13.07
CA HIS A 45 -10.97 8.17 -12.34
C HIS A 45 -9.78 8.50 -13.26
N ILE A 46 -9.94 8.32 -14.57
CA ILE A 46 -8.97 8.67 -15.60
C ILE A 46 -9.52 9.78 -16.49
N LYS A 47 -8.74 10.84 -16.68
CA LYS A 47 -9.08 11.96 -17.57
C LYS A 47 -7.97 12.22 -18.58
N GLY A 48 -8.17 11.73 -19.80
CA GLY A 48 -7.13 11.79 -20.83
C GLY A 48 -5.93 10.94 -20.42
N LYS A 49 -4.78 11.57 -20.18
CA LYS A 49 -3.58 10.88 -19.67
C LYS A 49 -3.43 10.96 -18.15
N GLU A 50 -4.28 11.72 -17.46
CA GLU A 50 -4.20 11.87 -16.01
C GLU A 50 -4.91 10.70 -15.32
N VAL A 51 -4.23 10.11 -14.34
CA VAL A 51 -4.71 9.05 -13.46
C VAL A 51 -4.89 9.66 -12.09
N ARG A 52 -6.14 9.75 -11.62
CA ARG A 52 -6.45 10.42 -10.37
C ARG A 52 -5.95 9.60 -9.17
N ASP A 53 -5.39 10.32 -8.21
CA ASP A 53 -5.21 9.83 -6.84
C ASP A 53 -6.49 10.18 -6.08
N ASP A 54 -7.21 9.18 -5.60
CA ASP A 54 -8.50 9.33 -4.92
C ASP A 54 -8.36 9.79 -3.47
N TRP A 55 -7.14 9.81 -2.95
CA TRP A 55 -6.87 10.20 -1.58
C TRP A 55 -6.22 11.59 -1.48
N SER A 56 -5.16 11.83 -2.26
CA SER A 56 -4.39 13.07 -2.18
C SER A 56 -4.33 13.82 -3.52
N LYS A 57 -3.24 14.55 -3.78
CA LYS A 57 -2.99 15.28 -5.02
C LYS A 57 -1.85 14.68 -5.84
N ASN A 58 -1.43 13.46 -5.52
CA ASN A 58 -0.37 12.75 -6.23
C ASN A 58 -0.89 12.12 -7.53
N HIS A 59 -1.59 12.89 -8.37
CA HIS A 59 -2.12 12.39 -9.64
C HIS A 59 -0.98 11.91 -10.54
N GLY A 60 -1.21 10.77 -11.20
CA GLY A 60 -0.28 10.19 -12.14
C GLY A 60 -0.53 10.68 -13.57
N ILE A 61 0.49 10.61 -14.41
CA ILE A 61 0.37 10.90 -15.84
C ILE A 61 0.87 9.70 -16.64
N MET A 62 -0.02 9.11 -17.44
CA MET A 62 0.31 8.00 -18.33
C MET A 62 1.31 8.42 -19.42
N ARG A 63 2.23 7.51 -19.69
CA ARG A 63 3.17 7.48 -20.82
C ARG A 63 2.93 6.17 -21.58
N GLY A 64 3.24 6.17 -22.87
CA GLY A 64 2.76 5.14 -23.78
C GLY A 64 1.25 5.24 -24.01
N ASN A 65 0.62 4.08 -24.16
CA ASN A 65 -0.82 3.86 -24.33
C ASN A 65 -1.32 2.64 -23.51
N PRO A 66 -1.15 2.61 -22.18
CA PRO A 66 -1.72 1.56 -21.35
C PRO A 66 -3.24 1.51 -21.54
N THR A 67 -3.80 0.30 -21.49
CA THR A 67 -5.20 0.06 -21.84
C THR A 67 -6.01 -0.37 -20.63
N GLN A 68 -7.29 -0.03 -20.61
CA GLN A 68 -8.18 -0.51 -19.55
C GLN A 68 -8.50 -1.99 -19.71
N THR A 69 -8.53 -2.69 -18.58
CA THR A 69 -8.93 -4.09 -18.46
C THR A 69 -9.75 -4.30 -17.19
N LYS A 70 -10.33 -5.49 -17.05
CA LYS A 70 -11.04 -5.87 -15.82
C LYS A 70 -10.04 -6.10 -14.68
N GLY A 71 -10.21 -5.38 -13.58
CA GLY A 71 -9.41 -5.53 -12.36
C GLY A 71 -9.95 -6.59 -11.39
N ILE A 72 -9.31 -6.71 -10.22
CA ILE A 72 -9.87 -7.44 -9.06
C ILE A 72 -11.02 -6.67 -8.42
N ILE A 73 -10.84 -5.36 -8.28
CA ILE A 73 -11.87 -4.41 -7.88
C ILE A 73 -12.01 -3.46 -9.05
N GLY A 74 -13.21 -3.36 -9.64
CA GLY A 74 -13.45 -2.47 -10.77
C GLY A 74 -12.60 -2.80 -12.00
N GLU A 75 -11.89 -1.81 -12.50
CA GLU A 75 -11.00 -1.87 -13.66
C GLU A 75 -9.52 -1.79 -13.23
N ALA A 76 -8.62 -2.02 -14.19
CA ALA A 76 -7.19 -1.90 -14.00
C ALA A 76 -6.53 -1.48 -15.30
N LEU A 77 -5.32 -0.93 -15.20
CA LEU A 77 -4.48 -0.64 -16.37
C LEU A 77 -3.61 -1.86 -16.74
N SER A 78 -3.61 -2.18 -18.03
CA SER A 78 -2.72 -3.16 -18.64
C SER A 78 -1.55 -2.43 -19.31
N PHE A 79 -0.34 -2.84 -18.97
CA PHE A 79 0.92 -2.30 -19.47
C PHE A 79 1.58 -3.31 -20.41
N ASP A 80 2.03 -2.86 -21.58
CA ASP A 80 2.59 -3.74 -22.61
C ASP A 80 4.02 -4.25 -22.33
N GLY A 81 4.71 -3.64 -21.36
CA GLY A 81 6.09 -3.96 -20.98
C GLY A 81 7.15 -3.36 -21.90
N ILE A 82 6.79 -2.41 -22.77
CA ILE A 82 7.70 -1.73 -23.71
C ILE A 82 7.87 -0.26 -23.32
N ASP A 83 6.79 0.54 -23.35
CA ASP A 83 6.85 1.99 -23.08
C ASP A 83 5.68 2.54 -22.26
N ASP A 84 4.81 1.65 -21.77
CA ASP A 84 3.70 2.00 -20.89
C ASP A 84 4.13 2.13 -19.42
N TYR A 85 3.87 3.29 -18.81
CA TYR A 85 4.05 3.53 -17.38
C TYR A 85 3.27 4.77 -16.91
N ILE A 86 3.13 4.94 -15.60
CA ILE A 86 2.56 6.13 -14.98
C ILE A 86 3.66 6.89 -14.27
N VAL A 87 3.82 8.16 -14.60
CA VAL A 87 4.69 9.07 -13.87
C VAL A 87 3.89 9.67 -12.72
N ILE A 88 4.36 9.46 -11.50
CA ILE A 88 3.86 10.12 -10.29
C ILE A 88 4.96 11.05 -9.74
N GLY A 89 4.58 11.99 -8.87
CA GLY A 89 5.54 12.82 -8.15
C GLY A 89 6.29 12.03 -7.07
N GLU A 90 7.08 12.75 -6.27
CA GLU A 90 7.72 12.18 -5.08
C GLU A 90 6.65 11.86 -4.02
N VAL A 91 6.39 10.57 -3.81
CA VAL A 91 5.38 10.07 -2.86
C VAL A 91 5.98 9.26 -1.72
N THR A 92 7.31 9.14 -1.70
CA THR A 92 8.06 8.27 -0.81
C THR A 92 8.94 9.11 0.08
N GLU A 93 8.60 9.17 1.37
CA GLU A 93 9.38 9.89 2.37
C GLU A 93 9.69 8.98 3.57
N GLY A 94 10.88 9.12 4.14
CA GLY A 94 11.28 8.38 5.35
C GLY A 94 11.47 6.88 5.14
N TYR A 95 11.48 6.15 6.26
CA TYR A 95 11.73 4.70 6.34
C TYR A 95 10.50 3.89 6.79
N ASP A 96 9.52 4.56 7.39
CA ASP A 96 8.27 3.94 7.85
C ASP A 96 7.26 4.08 6.73
N LEU A 97 7.05 3.01 5.96
CA LEU A 97 6.17 3.07 4.79
C LEU A 97 5.53 1.74 4.46
N THR A 98 4.46 1.81 3.68
CA THR A 98 3.78 0.64 3.15
C THR A 98 3.36 0.91 1.71
N TYR A 99 3.69 -0.01 0.80
CA TYR A 99 3.09 -0.04 -0.54
C TYR A 99 2.25 -1.29 -0.66
N THR A 100 1.06 -1.12 -1.22
CA THR A 100 0.21 -2.26 -1.55
C THR A 100 -0.34 -2.11 -2.96
N THR A 101 -0.47 -3.23 -3.66
CA THR A 101 -1.02 -3.24 -5.01
C THR A 101 -1.50 -4.63 -5.40
N TRP A 102 -2.47 -4.68 -6.31
CA TRP A 102 -2.82 -5.89 -7.04
C TRP A 102 -2.09 -5.89 -8.38
N ILE A 103 -1.44 -7.01 -8.72
CA ILE A 103 -0.84 -7.20 -10.04
C ILE A 103 -1.31 -8.50 -10.67
N GLN A 104 -1.33 -8.54 -11.99
CA GLN A 104 -1.42 -9.77 -12.77
C GLN A 104 -0.33 -9.73 -13.84
N ALA A 105 0.79 -10.41 -13.60
CA ALA A 105 1.86 -10.49 -14.59
C ALA A 105 1.49 -11.53 -15.65
N THR A 106 1.60 -11.18 -16.94
CA THR A 106 1.33 -12.12 -18.05
C THR A 106 2.44 -13.15 -18.22
N ASN A 107 3.67 -12.81 -17.82
CA ASN A 107 4.85 -13.66 -17.84
C ASN A 107 5.81 -13.33 -16.69
N ILE A 108 6.73 -14.26 -16.39
CA ILE A 108 7.88 -13.98 -15.53
C ILE A 108 9.00 -13.41 -16.41
N PRO A 109 9.63 -12.28 -16.02
CA PRO A 109 10.70 -11.67 -16.80
C PRO A 109 11.93 -12.57 -16.85
N ASN A 110 12.75 -12.40 -17.88
CA ASN A 110 14.00 -13.14 -18.07
C ASN A 110 15.26 -12.33 -17.71
N ASN A 111 15.10 -11.03 -17.43
CA ASN A 111 16.14 -10.06 -17.10
C ASN A 111 15.99 -9.53 -15.66
N ASN A 112 17.09 -9.03 -15.08
CA ASN A 112 17.10 -8.41 -13.76
C ASN A 112 17.73 -7.00 -13.83
N PRO A 113 17.04 -5.92 -13.40
CA PRO A 113 15.65 -5.92 -12.95
C PRO A 113 14.67 -6.37 -14.04
N GLY A 114 13.60 -7.06 -13.64
CA GLY A 114 12.55 -7.54 -14.54
C GLY A 114 11.48 -6.49 -14.77
N VAL A 115 10.22 -6.82 -14.52
CA VAL A 115 9.09 -5.85 -14.64
C VAL A 115 9.05 -4.96 -13.39
N MET A 116 9.07 -3.64 -13.58
CA MET A 116 8.95 -2.68 -12.47
C MET A 116 7.49 -2.41 -12.13
N ILE A 117 7.20 -2.36 -10.82
CA ILE A 117 5.90 -2.00 -10.26
C ILE A 117 5.94 -0.55 -9.80
N LEU A 118 6.99 -0.19 -9.08
CA LEU A 118 7.31 1.18 -8.68
C LEU A 118 8.81 1.37 -8.81
N TRP A 119 9.26 2.48 -9.36
CA TRP A 119 10.68 2.76 -9.54
C TRP A 119 10.95 4.26 -9.36
N ASP A 120 12.10 4.58 -8.79
CA ASP A 120 12.63 5.94 -8.70
C ASP A 120 13.58 6.24 -9.87
N SER A 121 13.24 7.26 -10.67
CA SER A 121 14.03 7.69 -11.82
C SER A 121 15.24 8.54 -11.48
N ASN A 122 15.41 8.96 -10.23
CA ASN A 122 16.54 9.79 -9.82
C ASN A 122 17.82 8.96 -9.81
N SER A 123 18.67 9.21 -10.80
CA SER A 123 19.95 8.54 -11.00
C SER A 123 20.98 9.02 -9.99
N GLU A 124 20.88 8.62 -8.73
CA GLU A 124 22.00 8.78 -7.82
C GLU A 124 23.10 7.74 -8.12
N PRO A 125 24.39 8.11 -8.05
CA PRO A 125 25.48 7.15 -8.15
C PRO A 125 25.45 6.21 -6.92
N GLY A 126 24.80 5.05 -7.03
CA GLY A 126 24.69 4.13 -5.89
C GLY A 126 23.65 3.01 -6.00
N GLY A 127 22.68 3.13 -6.92
CA GLY A 127 21.76 2.06 -7.28
C GLY A 127 20.30 2.51 -7.37
N ASP A 128 19.53 1.87 -8.25
CA ASP A 128 18.11 2.17 -8.46
C ASP A 128 17.26 1.77 -7.25
N SER A 129 16.28 2.60 -6.87
CA SER A 129 15.25 2.24 -5.89
C SER A 129 13.99 1.76 -6.60
N TYR A 130 13.51 0.56 -6.27
CA TYR A 130 12.35 -0.04 -6.94
C TYR A 130 11.64 -1.12 -6.12
N ILE A 131 10.41 -1.40 -6.52
CA ILE A 131 9.67 -2.64 -6.30
C ILE A 131 9.43 -3.26 -7.68
N GLY A 132 9.79 -4.52 -7.86
CA GLY A 132 9.69 -5.18 -9.15
C GLY A 132 9.59 -6.69 -9.07
N LEU A 133 9.29 -7.32 -10.19
CA LEU A 133 9.25 -8.77 -10.35
C LEU A 133 10.61 -9.26 -10.89
N ALA A 134 11.26 -10.16 -10.16
CA ALA A 134 12.53 -10.76 -10.57
C ALA A 134 12.33 -12.01 -11.45
N PRO A 135 13.36 -12.46 -12.19
CA PRO A 135 13.29 -13.69 -12.99
C PRO A 135 13.01 -14.99 -12.21
N SER A 136 13.19 -14.95 -10.89
CA SER A 136 12.80 -16.03 -9.99
C SER A 136 11.28 -16.14 -9.80
N GLY A 137 10.50 -15.19 -10.34
CA GLY A 137 9.07 -15.05 -10.08
C GLY A 137 8.76 -14.39 -8.73
N ARG A 138 9.77 -13.89 -8.01
CA ARG A 138 9.61 -13.28 -6.69
C ARG A 138 9.61 -11.74 -6.80
N ILE A 139 8.96 -11.09 -5.85
CA ILE A 139 9.01 -9.63 -5.72
C ILE A 139 10.35 -9.23 -5.12
N SER A 140 11.05 -8.34 -5.81
CA SER A 140 12.32 -7.75 -5.42
C SER A 140 12.09 -6.29 -5.04
N VAL A 141 12.62 -5.88 -3.90
CA VAL A 141 12.61 -4.49 -3.44
C VAL A 141 14.04 -4.04 -3.24
N LYS A 142 14.39 -2.88 -3.80
CA LYS A 142 15.69 -2.25 -3.63
C LYS A 142 15.50 -0.80 -3.22
N ARG A 143 16.27 -0.33 -2.24
CA ARG A 143 16.46 1.10 -1.96
C ARG A 143 17.87 1.33 -1.44
N LYS A 144 18.66 2.14 -2.16
CA LYS A 144 20.06 2.49 -1.86
C LYS A 144 20.30 3.96 -2.22
N PRO A 145 21.22 4.68 -1.54
CA PRO A 145 22.06 4.24 -0.41
C PRO A 145 21.41 4.36 0.98
N ASP A 146 20.29 5.07 1.09
CA ASP A 146 19.59 5.48 2.31
C ASP A 146 18.45 4.51 2.71
N GLY A 147 18.53 3.24 2.34
CA GLY A 147 17.31 2.42 2.23
C GLY A 147 17.27 1.11 3.01
N PHE A 148 16.49 0.19 2.46
CA PHE A 148 16.20 -1.11 3.03
C PHE A 148 17.17 -2.21 2.56
N GLY A 149 18.07 -1.89 1.64
CA GLY A 149 18.92 -2.87 0.97
C GLY A 149 18.15 -3.63 -0.11
N ASP A 150 18.62 -4.85 -0.42
CA ASP A 150 18.02 -5.72 -1.43
C ASP A 150 17.16 -6.77 -0.69
N LEU A 151 15.86 -6.76 -0.90
CA LEU A 151 14.89 -7.68 -0.30
C LEU A 151 14.19 -8.50 -1.39
N ILE A 152 13.88 -9.75 -1.08
CA ILE A 152 13.15 -10.64 -1.99
C ILE A 152 12.02 -11.35 -1.24
N SER A 153 10.85 -11.46 -1.86
CA SER A 153 9.73 -12.20 -1.27
C SER A 153 10.07 -13.68 -1.10
N GLN A 154 9.41 -14.33 -0.14
CA GLN A 154 9.55 -15.77 0.07
C GLN A 154 8.82 -16.57 -1.01
N SER A 155 7.64 -16.06 -1.42
CA SER A 155 6.76 -16.67 -2.41
C SER A 155 7.02 -16.13 -3.81
N THR A 156 6.71 -16.95 -4.81
CA THR A 156 6.66 -16.57 -6.22
C THR A 156 5.24 -16.21 -6.62
N ILE A 157 5.08 -15.23 -7.51
CA ILE A 157 3.81 -15.01 -8.20
C ILE A 157 3.65 -16.01 -9.34
N LEU A 158 2.41 -16.31 -9.72
CA LEU A 158 2.11 -17.13 -10.88
C LEU A 158 1.65 -16.25 -12.05
N PRO A 159 2.11 -16.51 -13.28
CA PRO A 159 1.62 -15.79 -14.45
C PRO A 159 0.10 -15.92 -14.63
N ASN A 160 -0.53 -14.86 -15.12
CA ASN A 160 -1.96 -14.76 -15.40
C ASN A 160 -2.84 -15.00 -14.17
N GLN A 161 -2.30 -14.74 -12.96
CA GLN A 161 -3.05 -14.74 -11.71
C GLN A 161 -2.90 -13.40 -11.01
N TRP A 162 -4.03 -12.87 -10.55
CA TRP A 162 -4.01 -11.70 -9.68
C TRP A 162 -3.35 -12.05 -8.35
N THR A 163 -2.43 -11.21 -7.92
CA THR A 163 -1.67 -11.38 -6.69
C THR A 163 -1.64 -10.08 -5.94
N TYR A 164 -1.91 -10.13 -4.63
CA TYR A 164 -1.78 -8.97 -3.76
C TYR A 164 -0.36 -8.90 -3.21
N ILE A 165 0.24 -7.72 -3.34
CA ILE A 165 1.58 -7.44 -2.85
C ILE A 165 1.46 -6.41 -1.75
N ALA A 166 2.15 -6.67 -0.63
CA ALA A 166 2.34 -5.71 0.44
C ALA A 166 3.82 -5.64 0.80
N PHE A 167 4.42 -4.47 0.61
CA PHE A 167 5.72 -4.15 1.16
C PHE A 167 5.52 -3.30 2.40
N VAL A 168 6.11 -3.69 3.52
CA VAL A 168 6.05 -2.96 4.79
C VAL A 168 7.46 -2.76 5.30
N ALA A 169 7.80 -1.52 5.61
CA ALA A 169 9.04 -1.17 6.26
C ALA A 169 8.76 -0.33 7.51
N ASP A 170 9.39 -0.71 8.60
CA ASP A 170 9.44 0.01 9.86
C ASP A 170 10.91 0.24 10.23
N SER A 171 11.25 1.50 10.50
CA SER A 171 12.56 1.96 10.95
C SER A 171 13.00 1.33 12.27
N GLN A 172 12.08 0.84 13.09
CA GLN A 172 12.36 0.36 14.44
C GLN A 172 12.54 -1.16 14.57
N GLN A 173 12.03 -2.00 13.65
CA GLN A 173 12.24 -3.44 13.83
C GLN A 173 12.08 -4.38 12.64
N GLU A 174 11.33 -4.09 11.57
CA GLU A 174 11.13 -5.08 10.49
C GLU A 174 10.97 -4.48 9.09
N LYS A 175 11.67 -5.06 8.10
CA LYS A 175 11.56 -4.75 6.67
C LYS A 175 11.13 -6.03 5.96
N ASN A 176 9.86 -6.11 5.58
CA ASN A 176 9.29 -7.35 5.06
C ASN A 176 8.54 -7.12 3.75
N THR A 177 8.74 -8.03 2.80
CA THR A 177 7.94 -8.12 1.58
C THR A 177 7.03 -9.32 1.67
N TYR A 178 5.73 -9.09 1.67
CA TYR A 178 4.71 -10.12 1.67
C TYR A 178 4.04 -10.20 0.30
N THR A 179 3.65 -11.41 -0.06
CA THR A 179 2.86 -11.70 -1.24
C THR A 179 1.78 -12.66 -0.79
N SER A 180 0.52 -12.20 -0.79
CA SER A 180 -0.62 -13.07 -0.50
C SER A 180 -1.36 -13.41 -1.79
N MET A 181 -1.82 -14.65 -1.84
CA MET A 181 -2.64 -15.18 -2.92
C MET A 181 -3.95 -15.59 -2.27
N ASP A 182 -4.78 -14.60 -1.97
CA ASP A 182 -6.13 -14.85 -1.46
C ASP A 182 -7.10 -14.65 -2.62
N ILE A 183 -7.82 -15.73 -2.97
CA ILE A 183 -8.86 -15.80 -4.01
C ILE A 183 -10.23 -15.74 -3.33
#